data_AF-X1D5N0-F1
#
_entry.id   AF-X1D5N0-F1
#
_cell.length_a   1.000
_cell.length_b   1.000
_cell.length_c   1.000
_cell.angle_alpha   90.00
_cell.angle_beta   90.00
_cell.angle_gamma   90.00
#
_symmetry.space_group_name_H-M   'P 1'
#
loop_
_entity.id
_entity.type
_entity.pdbx_description
1 polymer ?
#
loop_
_entity_poly.entity_id
_entity_poly.type
_entity_poly.pdbx_seq_one_letter_code
_entity_poly.pdbx_strand_id
1 'polypeptide(L)' 'MDKPKRRKILVVDDEPTLVKLISQILTHRGYEVLTAGDGQEALRLLFANKP' A
#
# COMPACT_ATOMS: atom_id res chain seq x y z
N MET A 1 12.62 19.96 -12.00
CA MET A 1 11.59 20.27 -11.00
C MET A 1 11.30 18.99 -10.24
N ASP A 2 11.52 18.98 -8.93
CA ASP A 2 11.29 17.80 -8.09
C ASP A 2 9.78 17.59 -7.91
N LYS A 3 9.27 16.39 -8.18
CA LYS A 3 7.84 16.10 -7.99
C LYS A 3 7.57 15.93 -6.50
N PRO A 4 6.43 16.40 -5.96
CA PRO A 4 6.10 16.18 -4.56
C PRO A 4 6.05 14.67 -4.27
N LYS A 5 6.79 14.23 -3.24
CA LYS A 5 6.80 12.83 -2.79
C LYS A 5 5.38 12.41 -2.42
N ARG A 6 4.84 11.42 -3.14
CA ARG A 6 3.56 10.79 -2.77
C ARG A 6 3.76 10.05 -1.45
N ARG A 7 2.82 10.21 -0.52
CA ARG A 7 2.81 9.43 0.72
C ARG A 7 2.50 7.96 0.35
N LYS A 8 3.26 7.05 0.94
CA LYS A 8 3.07 5.61 0.77
C LYS A 8 2.09 5.09 1.83
N ILE A 9 1.35 4.03 1.51
CA ILE A 9 0.49 3.31 2.44
C ILE A 9 0.61 1.81 2.15
N LEU A 10 0.78 0.99 3.20
CA LEU A 10 0.71 -0.46 3.11
C LEU A 10 -0.63 -0.95 3.67
N VAL A 11 -1.42 -1.61 2.82
CA VAL A 11 -2.68 -2.27 3.20
C VAL A 11 -2.39 -3.75 3.45
N VAL A 12 -2.80 -4.27 4.61
CA VAL A 12 -2.57 -5.67 5.01
C VAL A 12 -3.89 -6.28 5.41
N ASP A 13 -4.37 -7.23 4.61
CA ASP A 13 -5.63 -7.94 4.83
C ASP A 13 -5.62 -9.20 3.95
N ASP A 14 -6.10 -10.33 4.47
CA ASP A 14 -6.11 -11.61 3.75
C ASP A 14 -7.26 -11.75 2.75
N GLU A 15 -8.25 -10.83 2.78
CA GLU A 15 -9.37 -10.80 1.86
C GLU A 15 -9.05 -9.99 0.57
N PRO A 16 -8.80 -10.63 -0.59
CA PRO A 16 -8.27 -9.95 -1.77
C PRO A 16 -9.24 -8.89 -2.34
N THR A 17 -10.55 -9.12 -2.17
CA THR A 17 -11.58 -8.18 -2.62
C THR A 17 -11.52 -6.87 -1.84
N LEU A 18 -11.30 -6.94 -0.52
CA LEU A 18 -11.20 -5.76 0.34
C LEU A 18 -9.91 -4.99 0.06
N VAL A 19 -8.79 -5.71 -0.06
CA VAL A 19 -7.49 -5.13 -0.43
C VAL A 19 -7.60 -4.34 -1.75
N LYS A 20 -8.25 -4.93 -2.76
CA LYS A 20 -8.44 -4.28 -4.07
C LYS A 20 -9.28 -3.02 -3.97
N LEU A 21 -10.41 -3.06 -3.24
CA LEU A 21 -11.28 -1.91 -3.03
C LEU A 21 -10.54 -0.75 -2.34
N ILE A 22 -9.87 -1.04 -1.21
CA ILE A 22 -9.13 -0.02 -0.44
C ILE A 22 -8.00 0.58 -1.30
N SER A 23 -7.26 -0.27 -2.01
CA SER A 23 -6.14 0.18 -2.86
C SER A 23 -6.59 1.11 -3.97
N GLN A 24 -7.74 0.84 -4.59
CA GLN A 24 -8.33 1.73 -5.61
C GLN A 24 -8.71 3.09 -5.01
N ILE A 25 -9.35 3.12 -3.84
CA ILE A 25 -9.74 4.36 -3.17
C ILE A 25 -8.51 5.21 -2.80
N LEU A 26 -7.48 4.59 -2.21
CA LEU A 26 -6.27 5.29 -1.79
C LEU A 26 -5.45 5.78 -2.99
N THR A 27 -5.34 4.97 -4.05
CA THR A 27 -4.65 5.38 -5.28
C THR A 27 -5.37 6.57 -5.93
N HIS A 28 -6.71 6.56 -5.99
CA HIS A 28 -7.50 7.68 -6.52
C HIS A 28 -7.30 8.97 -5.70
N ARG A 29 -7.02 8.86 -4.39
CA ARG A 29 -6.67 9.99 -3.51
C ARG A 29 -5.20 10.44 -3.63
N GLY A 30 -4.42 9.83 -4.52
CA GLY A 30 -3.05 10.25 -4.83
C GLY A 30 -1.95 9.59 -3.98
N TYR A 31 -2.28 8.56 -3.20
CA TYR A 31 -1.29 7.79 -2.46
C TYR A 31 -0.59 6.76 -3.37
N GLU A 32 0.64 6.40 -3.01
CA GLU A 32 1.29 5.20 -3.52
C GLU A 32 0.91 4.05 -2.59
N VAL A 33 0.31 2.98 -3.13
CA VAL A 33 -0.24 1.90 -2.31
C VAL A 33 0.56 0.62 -2.54
N LEU A 34 0.96 -0.01 -1.43
CA LEU A 34 1.48 -1.36 -1.35
C LEU A 34 0.41 -2.25 -0.70
N THR A 35 0.38 -3.53 -1.07
CA THR A 35 -0.59 -4.50 -0.55
C THR A 35 0.13 -5.74 -0.09
N ALA A 36 -0.35 -6.35 1.00
CA ALA A 36 0.07 -7.67 1.46
C ALA A 36 -1.13 -8.51 1.85
N GLY A 37 -1.13 -9.79 1.46
CA GLY A 37 -2.16 -10.76 1.85
C GLY A 37 -1.86 -11.48 3.17
N ASP A 38 -0.63 -11.35 3.67
CA ASP A 38 -0.20 -12.00 4.91
C ASP A 38 0.86 -11.17 5.66
N GLY A 39 1.12 -11.56 6.91
CA GLY A 39 2.08 -10.87 7.77
C GLY A 39 3.53 -10.95 7.30
N GLN A 40 3.95 -12.04 6.66
CA GLN A 40 5.33 -12.17 6.18
C GLN A 40 5.59 -11.23 5.00
N GLU A 41 4.64 -11.17 4.05
CA GLU A 41 4.66 -10.21 2.96
C GLU A 41 4.61 -8.77 3.47
N ALA A 42 3.74 -8.48 4.44
CA ALA A 42 3.64 -7.16 5.04
C ALA A 42 4.96 -6.71 5.68
N LEU A 43 5.60 -7.57 6.46
CA LEU A 43 6.89 -7.27 7.08
C LEU A 43 7.98 -7.02 6.03
N ARG A 44 8.06 -7.85 4.97
CA ARG A 44 9.00 -7.64 3.85
C ARG A 44 8.80 -6.27 3.21
N LEU A 45 7.56 -5.90 2.91
CA LEU A 45 7.23 -4.62 2.28
C LEU A 45 7.50 -3.43 3.21
N LEU A 46 7.18 -3.55 4.51
CA LEU A 46 7.42 -2.54 5.53
C LEU A 46 8.90 -2.18 5.61
N PHE A 47 9.77 -3.17 5.77
CA PHE A 47 11.21 -2.94 5.90
C PHE A 47 11.86 -2.45 4.60
N ALA A 48 11.36 -2.86 3.44
CA ALA A 48 11.90 -2.44 2.15
C ALA A 48 11.48 -1.02 1.74
N ASN A 49 10.27 -0.59 2.10
CA ASN A 49 9.68 0.63 1.52
C ASN A 49 9.46 1.77 2.52
N LYS A 50 9.48 1.50 3.83
CA LYS A 50 9.07 2.44 4.90
C LYS A 50 7.77 3.19 4.54
N PRO A 51 6.68 2.44 4.23
CA PRO A 51 5.39 3.01 3.90
C PRO A 51 4.77 3.77 5.09
#